data_AF-A0A8H6E4Z8-F1
#
_entry.id   AF-A0A8H6E4Z8-F1
#
_cell.length_a   1.000
_cell.length_b   1.000
_cell.length_c   1.000
_cell.angle_alpha   90.00
_cell.angle_beta   90.00
_cell.angle_gamma   90.00
#
_symmetry.space_group_name_H-M   'P 1'
#
loop_
_entity.id
_entity.type
_entity.pdbx_description
1 polymer ?
#
loop_
_entity_poly.entity_id
_entity_poly.type
_entity_poly.pdbx_seq_one_letter_code
_entity_poly.pdbx_strand_id
1 'polypeptide(L)'
;MASKRQNSPQPPPTFTATPTSIIHDTKDLVKHAREAHTQIKRNVDANTATFTNVILPLAHMDDVLASKSHIPVFYRAVSTNPELRNTSIKSWNLLDSFNVGTTMDDGLFALVDAVFQRVDDLDLDPESYRLLKKKYMGYI
;
A
#
# COMPACT_ATOMS: atom_id res chain seq x y z
N MET A 1 25.07 -10.46 34.17
CA MET A 1 24.41 -9.15 34.13
C MET A 1 23.27 -9.21 33.12
N ALA A 2 22.02 -9.05 33.56
CA ALA A 2 20.86 -9.09 32.67
C ALA A 2 20.81 -7.78 31.87
N SER A 3 20.94 -7.86 30.55
CA SER A 3 20.75 -6.71 29.67
C SER A 3 19.34 -6.14 29.89
N LYS A 4 19.27 -4.86 30.25
CA LYS A 4 18.05 -4.07 30.38
C LYS A 4 17.32 -4.18 29.03
N ARG A 5 16.19 -4.89 28.98
CA ARG A 5 15.38 -4.99 27.74
C ARG A 5 15.04 -3.57 27.30
N GLN A 6 15.69 -3.08 26.26
CA GLN A 6 15.29 -1.85 25.60
C GLN A 6 13.85 -2.04 25.15
N ASN A 7 12.98 -1.08 25.47
CA ASN A 7 11.62 -1.07 24.93
C ASN A 7 11.74 -1.10 23.41
N SER A 8 11.23 -2.15 22.78
CA SER A 8 11.24 -2.26 21.33
C SER A 8 10.56 -1.02 20.74
N PRO A 9 11.17 -0.36 19.74
CA PRO A 9 10.60 0.85 19.14
C PRO A 9 9.23 0.60 18.49
N GLN A 10 8.94 -0.66 18.13
CA GLN A 10 7.66 -1.09 17.60
C GLN A 10 6.85 -1.88 18.65
N PRO A 11 5.65 -1.42 19.02
CA PRO A 11 4.78 -2.15 19.93
C PRO A 11 4.25 -3.44 19.26
N PRO A 12 3.90 -4.46 20.05
CA PRO A 12 3.28 -5.66 19.52
C PRO A 12 1.89 -5.36 18.91
N PRO A 13 1.44 -6.11 17.89
CA PRO A 13 0.09 -6.00 17.37
C PRO A 13 -0.98 -6.25 18.44
N THR A 14 -2.03 -5.44 18.46
CA THR A 14 -3.17 -5.58 19.38
C THR A 14 -4.42 -6.05 18.62
N PHE A 15 -5.10 -7.07 19.15
CA PHE A 15 -6.29 -7.66 18.54
C PHE A 15 -7.57 -7.23 19.25
N THR A 16 -7.85 -5.93 19.27
CA THR A 16 -8.99 -5.31 19.98
C THR A 16 -9.99 -4.64 19.04
N ALA A 17 -9.97 -4.99 17.75
CA ALA A 17 -10.81 -4.33 16.75
C ALA A 17 -12.28 -4.77 16.86
N THR A 18 -13.19 -3.86 16.54
CA THR A 18 -14.63 -4.13 16.49
C THR A 18 -15.10 -4.19 15.02
N PRO A 19 -16.28 -4.76 14.72
CA PRO A 19 -16.80 -4.74 13.35
C PRO A 19 -16.84 -3.31 12.78
N THR A 20 -17.29 -2.33 13.58
CA THR A 20 -17.34 -0.92 13.19
C THR A 20 -15.96 -0.33 12.92
N SER A 21 -14.97 -0.58 13.77
CA SER A 21 -13.61 -0.05 13.55
C SER A 21 -12.99 -0.66 12.29
N ILE A 22 -13.12 -1.98 12.09
CA ILE A 22 -12.58 -2.68 10.92
C ILE A 22 -13.07 -2.06 9.62
N ILE A 23 -14.39 -1.87 9.47
CA ILE A 23 -14.94 -1.36 8.21
C ILE A 23 -14.65 0.13 8.00
N HIS A 24 -14.65 0.91 9.09
CA HIS A 24 -14.30 2.32 9.06
C HIS A 24 -12.85 2.52 8.63
N ASP A 25 -11.91 1.88 9.34
CA ASP A 25 -10.48 2.03 9.12
C ASP A 25 -10.09 1.55 7.71
N THR A 26 -10.72 0.48 7.24
CA THR A 26 -10.50 -0.02 5.87
C THR A 26 -10.96 0.98 4.81
N LYS A 27 -12.15 1.58 4.98
CA LYS A 27 -12.69 2.57 4.04
C LYS A 27 -11.83 3.82 4.01
N ASP A 28 -11.42 4.31 5.17
CA ASP A 28 -10.56 5.48 5.30
C ASP A 28 -9.20 5.23 4.67
N LEU A 29 -8.62 4.05 4.89
CA LEU A 29 -7.36 3.65 4.28
C LEU A 29 -7.44 3.61 2.75
N VAL A 30 -8.48 2.98 2.20
CA VAL A 30 -8.70 2.93 0.74
C VAL A 30 -8.96 4.32 0.17
N LYS A 31 -9.73 5.17 0.87
CA LYS A 31 -9.97 6.55 0.46
C LYS A 31 -8.65 7.32 0.39
N HIS A 32 -7.83 7.26 1.44
CA HIS A 32 -6.55 7.95 1.49
C HIS A 32 -5.60 7.48 0.38
N ALA A 33 -5.53 6.17 0.12
CA ALA A 33 -4.71 5.62 -0.96
C ALA A 33 -5.17 6.10 -2.35
N ARG A 34 -6.49 6.12 -2.60
CA ARG A 34 -7.06 6.68 -3.84
C ARG A 34 -6.75 8.15 -4.01
N GLU A 35 -6.83 8.93 -2.94
CA GLU A 35 -6.49 10.35 -2.96
C GLU A 35 -5.01 10.56 -3.27
N ALA A 36 -4.11 9.79 -2.67
CA ALA A 36 -2.67 9.83 -2.98
C ALA A 36 -2.40 9.49 -4.45
N HIS A 37 -2.98 8.40 -4.97
CA HIS A 37 -2.87 8.04 -6.39
C HIS A 37 -3.41 9.14 -7.31
N THR A 38 -4.54 9.74 -6.95
CA THR A 38 -5.16 10.83 -7.73
C THR A 38 -4.28 12.07 -7.72
N GLN A 39 -3.66 12.41 -6.57
CA GLN A 39 -2.75 13.55 -6.47
C GLN A 39 -1.50 13.36 -7.33
N ILE A 40 -0.90 12.17 -7.32
CA ILE A 40 0.25 11.86 -8.17
C ILE A 40 -0.11 12.06 -9.64
N LYS A 41 -1.24 11.48 -10.09
CA LYS A 41 -1.71 11.63 -11.48
C LYS A 41 -2.06 13.06 -11.88
N ARG A 42 -2.49 13.91 -10.94
CA ARG A 42 -2.83 15.30 -11.22
C ARG A 42 -1.60 16.21 -11.28
N ASN A 43 -0.56 15.89 -10.51
CA ASN A 43 0.55 16.81 -10.26
C ASN A 43 1.82 16.44 -11.02
N VAL A 44 1.89 15.25 -11.63
CA VAL A 44 3.07 14.76 -12.34
C VAL A 44 2.73 14.49 -13.79
N ASP A 45 3.44 15.15 -14.71
CA ASP A 45 3.42 14.82 -16.13
C ASP A 45 4.42 13.70 -16.44
N ALA A 46 4.07 12.81 -17.39
CA ALA A 46 4.93 11.70 -17.81
C ALA A 46 6.34 12.14 -18.29
N ASN A 47 6.47 13.36 -18.81
CA ASN A 47 7.75 13.92 -19.24
C ASN A 47 8.65 14.35 -18.06
N THR A 48 8.06 14.59 -16.90
CA THR A 48 8.72 15.02 -15.66
C THR A 48 8.68 13.95 -14.57
N ALA A 49 8.20 12.75 -14.93
CA ALA A 49 8.09 11.62 -14.02
C ALA A 49 9.50 11.12 -13.65
N THR A 50 9.73 10.96 -12.36
CA THR A 50 10.98 10.49 -11.76
C THR A 50 10.68 9.44 -10.70
N PHE A 51 11.72 8.73 -10.26
CA PHE A 51 11.58 7.81 -9.13
C PHE A 51 11.02 8.53 -7.88
N THR A 52 11.52 9.74 -7.58
CA THR A 52 11.20 10.46 -6.33
C THR A 52 9.78 11.04 -6.31
N ASN A 53 9.22 11.45 -7.45
CA ASN A 53 7.87 12.05 -7.49
C ASN A 53 6.75 11.07 -7.90
N VAL A 54 7.08 9.88 -8.42
CA VAL A 54 6.11 8.83 -8.75
C VAL A 54 6.31 7.58 -7.90
N ILE A 55 7.46 6.93 -8.01
CA ILE A 55 7.68 5.59 -7.43
C ILE A 55 7.74 5.62 -5.90
N LEU A 56 8.48 6.58 -5.35
CA LEU A 56 8.67 6.71 -3.91
C LEU A 56 7.35 7.03 -3.17
N PRO A 57 6.51 7.98 -3.61
CA PRO A 57 5.21 8.22 -2.99
C PRO A 57 4.27 7.01 -3.07
N LEU A 58 4.26 6.28 -4.21
CA LEU A 58 3.51 5.04 -4.33
C LEU A 58 4.01 3.98 -3.34
N ALA A 59 5.32 3.85 -3.17
CA ALA A 59 5.91 2.90 -2.23
C ALA A 59 5.58 3.24 -0.76
N HIS A 60 5.59 4.52 -0.39
CA HIS A 60 5.13 4.95 0.93
C HIS A 60 3.65 4.63 1.16
N MET A 61 2.81 4.78 0.13
CA MET A 61 1.40 4.40 0.23
C MET A 61 1.24 2.87 0.39
N ASP A 62 2.02 2.07 -0.34
CA ASP A 62 2.02 0.62 -0.18
C ASP A 62 2.41 0.20 1.25
N ASP A 63 3.39 0.86 1.86
CA ASP A 63 3.81 0.62 3.24
C ASP A 63 2.70 0.97 4.25
N VAL A 64 2.03 2.11 4.06
CA VAL A 64 0.88 2.50 4.88
C VAL A 64 -0.28 1.51 4.72
N LEU A 65 -0.54 1.02 3.50
CA LEU A 65 -1.54 -0.02 3.24
C LEU A 65 -1.18 -1.34 3.93
N ALA A 66 0.06 -1.81 3.78
CA ALA A 66 0.53 -3.04 4.40
C ALA A 66 0.44 -2.96 5.93
N SER A 67 1.00 -1.90 6.52
CA SER A 67 1.05 -1.73 7.97
C SER A 67 -0.34 -1.65 8.63
N LYS A 68 -1.34 -1.07 7.95
CA LYS A 68 -2.68 -0.84 8.51
C LYS A 68 -3.72 -1.90 8.15
N SER A 69 -3.57 -2.59 7.02
CA SER A 69 -4.59 -3.53 6.55
C SER A 69 -4.52 -4.90 7.20
N HIS A 70 -3.34 -5.34 7.65
CA HIS A 70 -3.12 -6.72 8.11
C HIS A 70 -4.01 -7.12 9.27
N ILE A 71 -4.11 -6.32 10.33
CA ILE A 71 -4.93 -6.65 11.51
C ILE A 71 -6.42 -6.73 11.14
N PRO A 72 -7.04 -5.72 10.47
CA PRO A 72 -8.44 -5.79 10.06
C PRO A 72 -8.80 -7.03 9.24
N VAL A 73 -7.96 -7.44 8.27
CA VAL A 73 -8.25 -8.59 7.41
C VAL A 73 -7.87 -9.94 8.03
N PHE A 74 -7.09 -9.96 9.11
CA PHE A 74 -6.70 -11.20 9.76
C PHE A 74 -7.86 -11.90 10.46
N TYR A 75 -8.81 -11.13 11.03
CA TYR A 75 -9.97 -11.69 11.74
C TYR A 75 -10.81 -12.66 10.92
N ARG A 76 -10.83 -12.54 9.57
CA ARG A 76 -11.54 -13.47 8.69
C ARG A 76 -11.09 -14.93 8.87
N ALA A 77 -9.83 -15.14 9.22
CA ALA A 77 -9.21 -16.46 9.34
C ALA A 77 -9.26 -17.01 10.77
N VAL A 78 -9.26 -16.15 11.79
CA VAL A 78 -9.02 -16.56 13.19
C VAL A 78 -10.14 -16.24 14.17
N SER A 79 -11.04 -15.30 13.86
CA SER A 79 -12.09 -14.89 14.80
C SER A 79 -13.15 -15.97 14.99
N THR A 80 -13.56 -16.25 16.22
CA THR A 80 -14.72 -17.10 16.52
C THR A 80 -16.05 -16.33 16.44
N ASN A 81 -16.02 -14.99 16.48
CA ASN A 81 -17.19 -14.13 16.29
C ASN A 81 -17.57 -14.04 14.79
N PRO A 82 -18.78 -14.49 14.38
CA PRO A 82 -19.23 -14.44 12.99
C PRO A 82 -19.34 -13.03 12.40
N GLU A 83 -19.83 -12.05 13.17
CA GLU A 83 -19.99 -10.67 12.71
C GLU A 83 -18.63 -10.04 12.41
N LEU A 84 -17.64 -10.29 13.28
CA LEU A 84 -16.28 -9.81 13.10
C LEU A 84 -15.61 -10.47 11.89
N ARG A 85 -15.78 -11.79 11.71
CA ARG A 85 -15.29 -12.51 10.51
C ARG A 85 -15.90 -11.94 9.24
N ASN A 86 -17.23 -11.81 9.19
CA ASN A 86 -17.94 -11.32 8.00
C ASN A 86 -17.52 -9.88 7.64
N THR A 87 -17.31 -9.04 8.65
CA THR A 87 -16.86 -7.66 8.44
C THR A 87 -15.40 -7.60 7.97
N SER A 88 -14.55 -8.48 8.47
CA SER A 88 -13.18 -8.67 8.00
C SER A 88 -13.11 -9.16 6.55
N ILE A 89 -13.98 -10.11 6.16
CA ILE A 89 -14.11 -10.55 4.75
C ILE A 89 -14.50 -9.39 3.83
N LYS A 90 -15.52 -8.60 4.22
CA LYS A 90 -15.92 -7.42 3.44
C LYS A 90 -14.79 -6.42 3.29
N SER A 91 -14.01 -6.21 4.34
CA SER A 91 -12.87 -5.29 4.35
C SER A 91 -11.73 -5.78 3.45
N TRP A 92 -11.45 -7.09 3.47
CA TRP A 92 -10.51 -7.70 2.54
C TRP A 92 -10.97 -7.53 1.07
N ASN A 93 -12.24 -7.79 0.77
CA ASN A 93 -12.78 -7.60 -0.59
C ASN A 93 -12.63 -6.14 -1.07
N LEU A 94 -12.79 -5.15 -0.19
CA LEU A 94 -12.60 -3.73 -0.52
C LEU A 94 -11.14 -3.43 -0.88
N LEU A 95 -10.19 -3.95 -0.10
CA LEU A 95 -8.76 -3.78 -0.34
C LEU A 95 -8.32 -4.50 -1.63
N ASP A 96 -8.82 -5.71 -1.85
CA ASP A 96 -8.54 -6.50 -3.05
C ASP A 96 -9.07 -5.79 -4.31
N SER A 97 -10.32 -5.31 -4.27
CA SER A 97 -10.90 -4.52 -5.36
C SER A 97 -10.12 -3.23 -5.63
N PHE A 98 -9.63 -2.57 -4.58
CA PHE A 98 -8.76 -1.40 -4.72
C PHE A 98 -7.41 -1.74 -5.36
N ASN A 99 -6.80 -2.86 -4.97
CA ASN A 99 -5.53 -3.31 -5.52
C ASN A 99 -5.66 -3.65 -7.01
N VAL A 100 -6.69 -4.43 -7.39
CA VAL A 100 -7.00 -4.74 -8.79
C VAL A 100 -7.24 -3.46 -9.60
N GLY A 101 -8.01 -2.52 -9.05
CA GLY A 101 -8.23 -1.23 -9.69
C GLY A 101 -6.95 -0.41 -9.87
N THR A 102 -6.00 -0.51 -8.94
CA THR A 102 -4.70 0.17 -9.04
C THR A 102 -3.81 -0.45 -10.11
N THR A 103 -3.78 -1.79 -10.22
CA THR A 103 -3.01 -2.49 -11.27
C THR A 103 -3.58 -2.28 -12.67
N MET A 104 -4.86 -1.90 -12.78
CA MET A 104 -5.54 -1.56 -14.05
C MET A 104 -5.60 -0.05 -14.33
N ASP A 105 -4.96 0.79 -13.51
CA ASP A 105 -5.03 2.25 -13.68
C ASP A 105 -4.02 2.71 -14.73
N ASP A 106 -4.48 2.89 -15.97
CA ASP A 106 -3.67 3.33 -17.12
C ASP A 106 -2.91 4.64 -16.83
N GLY A 107 -3.48 5.54 -16.04
CA GLY A 107 -2.85 6.80 -15.70
C GLY A 107 -1.66 6.62 -14.75
N LEU A 108 -1.77 5.70 -13.78
CA LEU A 108 -0.63 5.33 -12.95
C LEU A 108 0.41 4.56 -13.75
N PHE A 109 -0.03 3.62 -14.60
CA PHE A 109 0.87 2.87 -15.47
C PHE A 109 1.69 3.79 -16.37
N ALA A 110 1.07 4.76 -17.03
CA ALA A 110 1.77 5.71 -17.88
C ALA A 110 2.90 6.47 -17.15
N LEU A 111 2.69 6.83 -15.88
CA LEU A 111 3.72 7.45 -15.05
C LEU A 111 4.83 6.47 -14.67
N VAL A 112 4.48 5.25 -14.29
CA VAL A 112 5.45 4.20 -13.93
C VAL A 112 6.29 3.79 -15.14
N ASP A 113 5.66 3.58 -16.29
CA ASP A 113 6.32 3.30 -17.57
C ASP A 113 7.27 4.44 -17.95
N ALA A 114 6.82 5.70 -17.86
CA ALA A 114 7.66 6.84 -18.17
C ALA A 114 8.94 6.94 -17.29
N VAL A 115 8.88 6.51 -16.04
CA VAL A 115 10.08 6.37 -15.18
C VAL A 115 10.93 5.18 -15.62
N PHE A 116 10.29 4.04 -15.92
CA PHE A 116 10.97 2.80 -16.32
C PHE A 116 11.72 2.95 -17.65
N GLN A 117 11.15 3.63 -18.65
CA GLN A 117 11.79 3.86 -19.95
C GLN A 117 13.07 4.71 -19.87
N ARG A 118 13.26 5.45 -18.77
CA ARG A 118 14.45 6.29 -18.53
C ARG A 118 15.36 5.69 -17.46
N VAL A 119 15.17 4.41 -17.10
CA VAL A 119 15.87 3.80 -15.97
C VAL A 119 17.39 3.82 -16.12
N ASP A 120 17.89 3.71 -17.35
CA ASP A 120 19.34 3.74 -17.63
C ASP A 120 19.96 5.13 -17.39
N ASP A 121 19.14 6.19 -17.43
CA ASP A 121 19.56 7.57 -17.13
C ASP A 121 19.48 7.89 -15.62
N LEU A 122 18.88 7.00 -14.81
CA LEU A 122 18.69 7.19 -13.38
C LEU A 122 19.80 6.47 -12.60
N ASP A 123 20.55 7.22 -11.80
CA ASP A 123 21.51 6.67 -10.84
C ASP A 123 20.78 6.10 -9.61
N LEU A 124 20.13 4.94 -9.77
CA LEU A 124 19.39 4.25 -8.72
C LEU A 124 20.26 3.20 -8.02
N ASP A 125 20.11 3.11 -6.70
CA ASP A 125 20.65 1.97 -5.95
C ASP A 125 19.94 0.66 -6.35
N PRO A 126 20.56 -0.51 -6.09
CA PRO A 126 20.01 -1.80 -6.51
C PRO A 126 18.58 -2.10 -6.01
N GLU A 127 18.21 -1.63 -4.82
CA GLU A 127 16.88 -1.85 -4.27
C GLU A 127 15.84 -0.95 -4.94
N SER A 128 16.15 0.34 -5.13
CA SER A 128 15.29 1.27 -5.87
C SER A 128 15.05 0.81 -7.31
N TYR A 129 16.10 0.35 -8.01
CA TYR A 129 15.95 -0.24 -9.34
C TYR A 129 15.03 -1.46 -9.34
N ARG A 130 15.23 -2.39 -8.39
CA ARG A 130 14.39 -3.58 -8.25
C ARG A 130 12.93 -3.23 -7.96
N LEU A 131 12.70 -2.23 -7.11
CA LEU A 131 11.35 -1.73 -6.79
C LEU A 131 10.65 -1.18 -8.02
N LEU A 132 11.32 -0.30 -8.78
CA LEU A 132 10.79 0.26 -10.03
C LEU A 132 10.45 -0.86 -11.02
N LYS A 133 11.38 -1.79 -11.26
CA LYS A 133 11.15 -2.93 -12.16
C LYS A 133 9.97 -3.78 -11.71
N LYS A 134 9.87 -4.08 -10.40
CA LYS A 134 8.76 -4.88 -9.85
C LYS A 134 7.41 -4.17 -9.99
N LYS A 135 7.38 -2.85 -9.77
CA LYS A 135 6.16 -2.05 -9.96
C LYS A 135 5.73 -2.05 -11.43
N TYR A 136 6.64 -1.80 -12.36
CA TYR A 136 6.36 -1.86 -13.79
C TYR A 136 5.79 -3.21 -14.22
N MET A 137 6.44 -4.31 -13.81
CA MET A 137 5.96 -5.68 -14.08
C MET A 137 4.64 -6.02 -13.39
N GLY A 138 4.18 -5.24 -12.41
CA GLY A 138 2.88 -5.44 -11.78
C GLY A 138 1.70 -4.96 -12.64
N TYR A 139 1.96 -4.18 -13.68
CA TYR A 139 0.96 -3.68 -14.63
C TYR A 139 0.86 -4.51 -15.92
N ILE A 140 1.79 -5.45 -16.15
CA ILE A 140 1.92 -6.27 -17.37
C ILE A 140 1.65 -7.72 -17.03
#